data_AF-A0A2K9N7V5-F1
#
_entry.id   AF-A0A2K9N7V5-F1
#
_cell.length_a   1.000
_cell.length_b   1.000
_cell.length_c   1.000
_cell.angle_alpha   90.00
_cell.angle_beta   90.00
_cell.angle_gamma   90.00
#
_symmetry.space_group_name_H-M   'P 1'
#
loop_
_entity.id
_entity.type
_entity.pdbx_description
1 polymer ?
#
loop_
_entity_poly.entity_id
_entity_poly.type
_entity_poly.pdbx_seq_one_letter_code
_entity_poly.pdbx_strand_id
1 'polypeptide(L)'
;MLSLLLEAALRSAVLMGLAWGVLRLLRVTNPFTQMAVWVGVLGFSLVMPVLMRVAPADTLMVPMDGIRLWLRPATVLLGTAPAAAADAVPVEIDRLAWVDWRTLGFTLYLTVTVAMLLRLAAGMLVSLRLRNGAMKLSAAWTGGRDVRVSDRITVPLTIAGTILLPPDHGRWTDAKRRAVLAHETSHVERGDYYTLLLATFHRAVFWFSPAAWWLNNHLAELAEANSDTDALIQMEDRLNYAEILVEMASKASRLPAGLAMARPATVAARVDRILQGGALPLRMNARRWALILALLAPAAVATAGTNGMDKVDPMVAERMAEQQKPRKAIAMDPAAYDKFVGYYEMPFAKARPIKVYRDGTRFMANVIGQNPMEFLPESPTKFFSKDMPMQGSFQMDAAGKVTGVVLHQNGHELPAPRMDDATGKALETALAERVNQNKPLPGSEAALRAHIAQIKAGKIDRDSIIADRADGVIAVLPKIQKEMLPLGDLKGLEFRRVDEGGMDVYRATYEKGVRDWWVLVTPDGKLESMWFGPAA
;
A
#
# COMPACT_ATOMS: atom_id res chain seq x y z
N MET A 1 -9.93 8.64 -5.77
CA MET A 1 -9.55 8.07 -7.08
C MET A 1 -8.08 7.66 -7.11
N LEU A 2 -7.13 8.53 -6.71
CA LEU A 2 -5.69 8.20 -6.67
C LEU A 2 -5.37 6.98 -5.77
N SER A 3 -6.01 6.87 -4.60
CA SER A 3 -5.87 5.72 -3.68
C SER A 3 -6.27 4.39 -4.35
N LEU A 4 -7.40 4.37 -5.05
CA LEU A 4 -7.87 3.20 -5.80
C LEU A 4 -6.86 2.77 -6.88
N LEU A 5 -6.29 3.73 -7.60
CA LEU A 5 -5.30 3.44 -8.64
C LEU A 5 -3.98 2.93 -8.06
N LEU A 6 -3.53 3.50 -6.95
CA LEU A 6 -2.34 3.04 -6.24
C LEU A 6 -2.53 1.61 -5.73
N GLU A 7 -3.68 1.33 -5.15
CA GLU A 7 -4.03 0.00 -4.64
C GLU A 7 -4.19 -1.02 -5.76
N ALA A 8 -4.85 -0.65 -6.86
CA ALA A 8 -4.93 -1.48 -8.07
C ALA A 8 -3.53 -1.75 -8.65
N ALA A 9 -2.64 -0.76 -8.69
CA ALA A 9 -1.27 -0.92 -9.16
C ALA A 9 -0.47 -1.89 -8.28
N LEU A 10 -0.60 -1.77 -6.96
CA LEU A 10 0.07 -2.66 -6.00
C LEU A 10 -0.44 -4.10 -6.13
N ARG A 11 -1.75 -4.30 -6.15
CA ARG A 11 -2.35 -5.64 -6.28
C ARG A 11 -2.01 -6.28 -7.63
N SER A 12 -1.97 -5.48 -8.70
CA SER A 12 -1.51 -5.93 -10.02
C SER A 12 -0.03 -6.33 -10.00
N ALA A 13 0.83 -5.57 -9.31
CA ALA A 13 2.24 -5.93 -9.14
C ALA A 13 2.43 -7.24 -8.35
N VAL A 14 1.62 -7.48 -7.32
CA VAL A 14 1.60 -8.76 -6.59
C VAL A 14 1.15 -9.90 -7.51
N LEU A 15 0.06 -9.74 -8.26
CA LEU A 15 -0.41 -10.73 -9.22
C LEU A 15 0.66 -11.05 -10.27
N MET A 16 1.36 -10.03 -10.76
CA MET A 16 2.49 -10.21 -11.67
C MET A 16 3.64 -11.00 -11.03
N GLY A 17 4.01 -10.70 -9.78
CA GLY A 17 5.02 -11.45 -9.03
C GLY A 17 4.65 -12.93 -8.85
N LEU A 18 3.38 -13.21 -8.55
CA LEU A 18 2.86 -14.57 -8.43
C LEU A 18 2.86 -15.30 -9.77
N ALA A 19 2.40 -14.65 -10.84
CA ALA A 19 2.44 -15.20 -12.20
C ALA A 19 3.87 -15.56 -12.62
N TRP A 20 4.82 -14.66 -12.37
CA TRP A 20 6.24 -14.92 -12.60
C TRP A 20 6.76 -16.12 -11.79
N GLY A 21 6.42 -16.18 -10.50
CA GLY A 21 6.80 -17.29 -9.61
C GLY A 21 6.25 -18.64 -10.08
N VAL A 22 4.97 -18.70 -10.47
CA VAL A 22 4.31 -19.91 -11.00
C VAL A 22 4.96 -20.36 -12.30
N LEU A 23 5.21 -19.44 -13.24
CA LEU A 23 5.88 -19.77 -14.50
C LEU A 23 7.29 -20.32 -14.27
N ARG A 24 8.03 -19.77 -13.31
CA ARG A 24 9.39 -20.23 -12.97
C ARG A 24 9.38 -21.58 -12.24
N LEU A 25 8.45 -21.78 -11.30
CA LEU A 25 8.27 -23.04 -10.56
C LEU A 25 7.92 -24.20 -11.50
N LEU A 26 7.02 -23.95 -12.45
CA LEU A 26 6.62 -24.93 -13.46
C LEU A 26 7.61 -25.03 -14.63
N ARG A 27 8.73 -24.28 -14.58
CA ARG A 27 9.78 -24.20 -15.61
C ARG A 27 9.21 -23.97 -17.01
N VAL A 28 8.22 -23.07 -17.11
CA VAL A 28 7.57 -22.73 -18.39
C VAL A 28 8.51 -21.82 -19.17
N THR A 29 9.21 -22.39 -20.15
CA THR A 29 10.12 -21.66 -21.05
C THR A 29 9.48 -21.29 -22.38
N ASN A 30 8.28 -21.80 -22.67
CA ASN A 30 7.57 -21.57 -23.94
C ASN A 30 7.04 -20.12 -24.01
N PRO A 31 7.51 -19.29 -24.98
CA PRO A 31 7.07 -17.90 -25.11
C PRO A 31 5.58 -17.73 -25.42
N PHE A 32 4.93 -18.71 -26.08
CA PHE A 32 3.49 -18.69 -26.34
C PHE A 32 2.68 -18.77 -25.05
N THR A 33 3.07 -19.67 -24.15
CA THR A 33 2.40 -19.81 -22.85
C THR A 33 2.62 -18.58 -22.00
N GLN A 34 3.86 -18.07 -21.96
CA GLN A 34 4.16 -16.85 -21.22
C GLN A 34 3.33 -15.68 -21.74
N MET A 35 3.23 -15.51 -23.06
CA MET A 35 2.40 -14.47 -23.69
C MET A 35 0.95 -14.56 -23.20
N ALA A 36 0.33 -15.73 -23.30
CA ALA A 36 -1.06 -15.92 -22.87
C ALA A 36 -1.28 -15.62 -21.38
N VAL A 37 -0.36 -16.06 -20.51
CA VAL A 37 -0.43 -15.77 -19.06
C VAL A 37 -0.30 -14.27 -18.81
N TRP A 38 0.67 -13.60 -19.43
CA TRP A 38 0.89 -12.17 -19.22
C TRP A 38 -0.21 -11.28 -19.84
N VAL A 39 -0.83 -11.71 -20.95
CA VAL A 39 -2.04 -11.07 -21.50
C VAL A 39 -3.22 -11.23 -20.54
N GLY A 40 -3.37 -12.41 -19.93
CA GLY A 40 -4.34 -12.61 -18.85
C GLY A 40 -4.11 -11.66 -17.68
N VAL A 41 -2.86 -11.55 -17.19
CA VAL A 41 -2.47 -10.62 -16.12
C VAL A 41 -2.72 -9.16 -16.51
N LEU A 42 -2.45 -8.77 -17.75
CA LEU A 42 -2.77 -7.43 -18.28
C LEU A 42 -4.28 -7.16 -18.22
N GLY A 43 -5.10 -8.11 -18.68
CA GLY A 43 -6.56 -8.02 -18.62
C GLY A 43 -7.06 -7.88 -17.18
N PHE A 44 -6.56 -8.71 -16.26
CA PHE A 44 -6.89 -8.61 -14.84
C PHE A 44 -6.46 -7.27 -14.25
N SER A 45 -5.26 -6.78 -14.57
CA SER A 45 -4.74 -5.50 -14.06
C SER A 45 -5.59 -4.31 -14.52
N LEU A 46 -6.09 -4.34 -15.77
CA LEU A 46 -6.98 -3.31 -16.31
C LEU A 46 -8.36 -3.31 -15.65
N VAL A 47 -8.93 -4.48 -15.40
CA VAL A 47 -10.26 -4.62 -14.80
C VAL A 47 -10.18 -4.57 -13.26
N MET A 48 -8.97 -4.59 -12.69
CA MET A 48 -8.72 -4.60 -11.24
C MET A 48 -9.47 -3.50 -10.46
N PRO A 49 -9.49 -2.22 -10.89
CA PRO A 49 -10.23 -1.18 -10.17
C PRO A 49 -11.75 -1.43 -10.11
N VAL A 50 -12.30 -2.21 -11.06
CA VAL A 50 -13.70 -2.62 -11.10
C VAL A 50 -13.88 -3.90 -10.29
N LEU A 51 -12.99 -4.89 -10.43
CA LEU A 51 -13.01 -6.13 -9.64
C LEU A 51 -12.96 -5.83 -8.15
N MET A 52 -12.15 -4.87 -7.71
CA MET A 52 -12.09 -4.43 -6.31
C MET A 52 -13.42 -3.89 -5.77
N ARG A 53 -14.32 -3.43 -6.66
CA ARG A 53 -15.65 -2.94 -6.26
C ARG A 53 -16.73 -4.01 -6.25
N VAL A 54 -16.61 -4.98 -7.16
CA VAL A 54 -17.64 -6.02 -7.37
C VAL A 54 -17.30 -7.32 -6.64
N ALA A 55 -16.02 -7.57 -6.35
CA ALA A 55 -15.60 -8.76 -5.61
C ALA A 55 -16.21 -8.73 -4.19
N PRO A 56 -16.86 -9.83 -3.76
CA PRO A 56 -17.38 -9.94 -2.40
C PRO A 56 -16.22 -9.80 -1.41
N ALA A 57 -16.41 -8.93 -0.41
CA ALA A 57 -15.39 -8.59 0.58
C ALA A 57 -14.94 -9.77 1.45
N ASP A 58 -15.65 -10.91 1.35
CA ASP A 58 -15.60 -12.02 2.30
C ASP A 58 -14.88 -13.27 1.75
N THR A 59 -14.40 -13.26 0.50
CA THR A 59 -13.84 -14.48 -0.11
C THR A 59 -12.47 -14.93 0.40
N LEU A 60 -11.76 -14.10 1.18
CA LEU A 60 -10.55 -14.50 1.91
C LEU A 60 -10.30 -13.55 3.10
N MET A 61 -10.68 -13.99 4.30
CA MET A 61 -10.26 -13.34 5.55
C MET A 61 -8.75 -13.54 5.74
N VAL A 62 -7.98 -12.52 5.42
CA VAL A 62 -6.65 -12.37 6.01
C VAL A 62 -6.87 -11.74 7.38
N PRO A 63 -6.34 -12.31 8.48
CA PRO A 63 -6.50 -11.76 9.82
C PRO A 63 -5.71 -10.44 9.92
N MET A 64 -6.40 -9.36 9.59
CA MET A 64 -5.85 -8.00 9.48
C MET A 64 -5.91 -7.22 10.79
N ASP A 65 -6.51 -7.79 11.84
CA ASP A 65 -6.65 -7.14 13.15
C ASP A 65 -5.29 -6.75 13.77
N GLY A 66 -4.21 -7.47 13.44
CA GLY A 66 -2.84 -7.12 13.84
C GLY A 66 -2.19 -5.96 13.06
N ILE A 67 -2.63 -5.68 11.83
CA ILE A 67 -2.10 -4.59 10.99
C ILE A 67 -2.94 -3.31 11.15
N ARG A 68 -4.21 -3.41 11.57
CA ARG A 68 -5.07 -2.27 11.92
C ARG A 68 -4.55 -1.44 13.10
N LEU A 69 -3.86 -2.08 14.05
CA LEU A 69 -3.21 -1.38 15.17
C LEU A 69 -2.04 -0.49 14.71
N TRP A 70 -1.46 -0.76 13.54
CA TRP A 70 -0.32 -0.04 12.95
C TRP A 70 -0.70 1.28 12.27
N LEU A 71 -1.98 1.49 11.95
CA LEU A 71 -2.46 2.68 11.23
C LEU A 71 -3.17 3.71 12.12
N ARG A 72 -3.27 3.45 13.43
CA ARG A 72 -3.56 4.53 14.38
C ARG A 72 -2.32 5.42 14.45
N PRO A 73 -2.45 6.74 14.28
CA PRO A 73 -1.38 7.63 14.68
C PRO A 73 -1.08 7.33 16.16
N ALA A 74 0.15 6.89 16.45
CA ALA A 74 0.65 6.77 17.81
C ALA A 74 0.62 8.13 18.55
N THR A 75 0.34 9.23 17.84
CA THR A 75 0.22 10.59 18.33
C THR A 75 -0.99 10.91 19.21
N VAL A 76 -1.87 9.96 19.53
CA VAL A 76 -2.98 10.22 20.50
C VAL A 76 -2.84 9.40 21.80
N LEU A 77 -1.78 8.62 21.95
CA LEU A 77 -1.40 7.98 23.24
C LEU A 77 0.00 8.38 23.71
N LEU A 78 0.76 9.12 22.89
CA LEU A 78 1.97 9.81 23.32
C LEU A 78 1.56 10.97 24.24
N GLY A 79 1.78 10.78 25.53
CA GLY A 79 1.91 11.89 26.45
C GLY A 79 2.83 12.95 25.83
N THR A 80 2.43 14.21 25.97
CA THR A 80 3.30 15.35 25.78
C THR A 80 4.68 15.02 26.35
N ALA A 81 5.69 14.96 25.49
CA ALA A 81 7.06 15.16 25.93
C ALA A 81 7.07 16.45 26.79
N PRO A 82 7.80 16.49 27.92
CA PRO A 82 7.76 17.65 28.80
C PRO A 82 8.13 18.90 28.00
N ALA A 83 7.24 19.89 28.04
CA ALA A 83 7.50 21.23 27.57
C ALA A 83 8.55 21.87 28.50
N ALA A 84 9.81 21.48 28.34
CA ALA A 84 10.92 22.19 28.94
C ALA A 84 11.24 23.39 28.04
N ALA A 85 10.96 24.58 28.58
CA ALA A 85 11.31 25.91 28.08
C ALA A 85 10.53 26.41 26.85
N ALA A 86 9.25 26.73 27.04
CA ALA A 86 8.58 27.77 26.26
C ALA A 86 8.70 29.11 27.00
N ASP A 87 9.88 29.72 26.94
CA ASP A 87 9.95 31.17 27.10
C ASP A 87 9.27 31.79 25.89
N ALA A 88 8.27 32.62 26.17
CA ALA A 88 7.41 33.25 25.18
C ALA A 88 8.22 34.19 24.28
N VAL A 89 8.43 33.80 23.04
CA VAL A 89 8.60 34.72 21.92
C VAL A 89 7.36 34.55 21.03
N PRO A 90 6.54 35.60 20.83
CA PRO A 90 5.43 35.53 19.88
C PRO A 90 6.02 35.48 18.48
N VAL A 91 6.26 34.28 17.96
CA VAL A 91 6.52 34.10 16.54
C VAL A 91 5.19 34.32 15.83
N GLU A 92 5.07 35.48 15.20
CA GLU A 92 4.08 35.74 14.17
C GLU A 92 4.31 34.72 13.04
N ILE A 93 3.63 33.56 13.13
CA ILE A 93 3.67 32.57 12.05
C ILE A 93 2.86 33.16 10.91
N ASP A 94 3.58 33.79 10.01
CA ASP A 94 3.06 34.34 8.77
C ASP A 94 2.30 33.25 8.00
N ARG A 95 1.10 33.61 7.56
CA ARG A 95 0.11 32.71 6.96
C ARG A 95 0.49 32.37 5.52
N LEU A 96 1.61 31.68 5.31
CA LEU A 96 1.97 31.14 4.00
C LEU A 96 1.14 29.87 3.73
N ALA A 97 0.12 30.04 2.90
CA ALA A 97 -0.86 29.08 2.41
C ALA A 97 -0.32 27.65 2.16
N TRP A 98 -0.93 26.62 2.75
CA TRP A 98 -2.04 25.82 2.19
C TRP A 98 -1.75 25.06 0.88
N VAL A 99 -0.62 24.36 0.76
CA VAL A 99 -0.46 23.40 -0.34
C VAL A 99 -1.24 22.13 -0.02
N ASP A 100 -2.42 21.98 -0.63
CA ASP A 100 -3.14 20.72 -0.63
C ASP A 100 -2.41 19.69 -1.52
N TRP A 101 -1.52 18.92 -0.90
CA TRP A 101 -0.76 17.85 -1.54
C TRP A 101 -1.63 16.82 -2.28
N ARG A 102 -2.89 16.64 -1.87
CA ARG A 102 -3.82 15.74 -2.57
C ARG A 102 -4.23 16.31 -3.92
N THR A 103 -4.59 17.59 -3.94
CA THR A 103 -4.93 18.31 -5.19
C THR A 103 -3.71 18.37 -6.11
N LEU A 104 -2.53 18.71 -5.59
CA LEU A 104 -1.30 18.74 -6.38
C LEU A 104 -0.94 17.35 -6.96
N GLY A 105 -1.02 16.30 -6.15
CA GLY A 105 -0.77 14.92 -6.60
C GLY A 105 -1.78 14.45 -7.65
N PHE A 106 -3.05 14.80 -7.49
CA PHE A 106 -4.09 14.48 -8.47
C PHE A 106 -3.91 15.22 -9.80
N THR A 107 -3.60 16.52 -9.75
CA THR A 107 -3.33 17.33 -10.94
C THR A 107 -2.10 16.83 -11.68
N LEU A 108 -1.02 16.49 -10.98
CA LEU A 108 0.16 15.89 -11.57
C LEU A 108 -0.18 14.56 -12.27
N TYR A 109 -0.90 13.68 -11.57
CA TYR A 109 -1.34 12.41 -12.12
C TYR A 109 -2.12 12.59 -13.43
N LEU A 110 -3.16 13.43 -13.41
CA LEU A 110 -4.01 13.69 -14.57
C LEU A 110 -3.21 14.27 -15.73
N THR A 111 -2.34 15.24 -15.45
CA THR A 111 -1.51 15.90 -16.48
C THR A 111 -0.62 14.90 -17.20
N VAL A 112 0.11 14.06 -16.45
CA VAL A 112 1.01 13.05 -17.04
C VAL A 112 0.21 11.99 -17.81
N THR A 113 -0.90 11.50 -17.24
CA THR A 113 -1.76 10.52 -17.91
C THR A 113 -2.34 11.06 -19.21
N VAL A 114 -2.89 12.28 -19.21
CA VAL A 114 -3.41 12.93 -20.43
C VAL A 114 -2.30 13.11 -21.47
N ALA A 115 -1.12 13.59 -21.08
CA ALA A 115 0.00 13.73 -22.00
C ALA A 115 0.41 12.39 -22.62
N MET A 116 0.45 11.31 -21.84
CA MET A 116 0.77 9.96 -22.35
C MET A 116 -0.32 9.40 -23.25
N LEU A 117 -1.60 9.65 -22.94
CA LEU A 117 -2.72 9.22 -23.78
C LEU A 117 -2.79 10.00 -25.10
N LEU A 118 -2.54 11.32 -25.08
CA LEU A 118 -2.43 12.12 -26.30
C LEU A 118 -1.26 11.65 -27.17
N ARG A 119 -0.11 11.34 -26.56
CA ARG A 119 1.03 10.74 -27.26
C ARG A 119 0.66 9.40 -27.90
N LEU A 120 -0.09 8.54 -27.19
CA LEU A 120 -0.59 7.27 -27.71
C LEU A 120 -1.55 7.47 -28.90
N ALA A 121 -2.50 8.38 -28.77
CA ALA A 121 -3.45 8.71 -29.82
C ALA A 121 -2.76 9.29 -31.07
N ALA A 122 -1.80 10.20 -30.88
CA ALA A 122 -0.98 10.73 -31.97
C ALA A 122 -0.18 9.62 -32.67
N GLY A 123 0.44 8.71 -31.90
CA GLY A 123 1.12 7.53 -32.44
C GLY A 123 0.20 6.65 -33.28
N MET A 124 -0.99 6.34 -32.77
CA MET A 124 -2.01 5.56 -33.48
C MET A 124 -2.46 6.26 -34.78
N LEU A 125 -2.70 7.57 -34.74
CA LEU A 125 -3.04 8.36 -35.92
C LEU A 125 -1.93 8.35 -36.97
N VAL A 126 -0.67 8.48 -36.55
CA VAL A 126 0.49 8.38 -37.45
C VAL A 126 0.59 6.99 -38.07
N SER A 127 0.43 5.93 -37.27
CA SER A 127 0.42 4.55 -37.76
C SER A 127 -0.72 4.28 -38.76
N LEU A 128 -1.93 4.77 -38.49
CA LEU A 128 -3.06 4.61 -39.39
C LEU A 128 -2.89 5.43 -40.68
N ARG A 129 -2.34 6.64 -40.59
CA ARG A 129 -1.99 7.45 -41.78
C ARG A 129 -0.93 6.76 -42.63
N LEU A 130 0.09 6.17 -42.00
CA LEU A 130 1.12 5.40 -42.69
C LEU A 130 0.53 4.18 -43.41
N ARG A 131 -0.35 3.43 -42.75
CA ARG A 131 -1.07 2.29 -43.33
C ARG A 131 -1.94 2.70 -44.52
N ASN A 132 -2.70 3.79 -44.38
CA ASN A 132 -3.63 4.26 -45.40
C ASN A 132 -2.93 4.92 -46.59
N GLY A 133 -1.73 5.50 -46.39
CA GLY A 133 -0.91 6.05 -47.46
C GLY A 133 -0.04 5.02 -48.18
N ALA A 134 0.06 3.79 -47.68
CA ALA A 134 0.86 2.74 -48.29
C ALA A 134 0.17 2.12 -49.52
N MET A 135 0.95 1.81 -50.55
CA MET A 135 0.45 1.24 -51.80
C MET A 135 0.23 -0.27 -51.66
N LYS A 136 -0.96 -0.79 -51.99
CA LYS A 136 -1.25 -2.22 -51.90
C LYS A 136 -0.37 -3.02 -52.87
N LEU A 137 0.27 -4.08 -52.38
CA LEU A 137 1.11 -4.97 -53.17
C LEU A 137 0.29 -6.21 -53.56
N SER A 138 0.01 -6.35 -54.86
CA SER A 138 -0.63 -7.54 -55.41
C SER A 138 0.42 -8.45 -56.04
N ALA A 139 0.99 -9.36 -55.26
CA ALA A 139 1.95 -10.34 -55.75
C ALA A 139 1.62 -11.75 -55.23
N ALA A 140 1.82 -12.78 -56.06
CA ALA A 140 1.42 -14.15 -55.73
C ALA A 140 2.04 -14.67 -54.41
N TRP A 141 3.29 -14.29 -54.12
CA TRP A 141 4.01 -14.68 -52.91
C TRP A 141 3.46 -14.06 -51.61
N THR A 142 2.54 -13.09 -51.70
CA THR A 142 1.83 -12.53 -50.53
C THR A 142 0.76 -13.46 -49.99
N GLY A 143 0.33 -14.49 -50.75
CA GLY A 143 -0.67 -15.45 -50.29
C GLY A 143 -2.02 -14.85 -49.93
N GLY A 144 -2.42 -13.75 -50.59
CA GLY A 144 -3.72 -13.08 -50.36
C GLY A 144 -3.80 -12.18 -49.13
N ARG A 145 -2.70 -12.00 -48.39
CA ARG A 145 -2.62 -11.12 -47.21
C ARG A 145 -2.63 -9.64 -47.61
N ASP A 146 -3.08 -8.74 -46.72
CA ASP A 146 -3.01 -7.29 -46.93
C ASP A 146 -1.57 -6.80 -46.71
N VAL A 147 -0.76 -6.91 -47.77
CA VAL A 147 0.61 -6.42 -47.83
C VAL A 147 0.64 -5.11 -48.60
N ARG A 148 1.32 -4.10 -48.06
CA ARG A 148 1.46 -2.78 -48.69
C ARG A 148 2.91 -2.32 -48.64
N VAL A 149 3.28 -1.42 -49.54
CA VAL A 149 4.61 -0.83 -49.64
C VAL A 149 4.55 0.64 -49.25
N SER A 150 5.47 1.07 -48.40
CA SER A 150 5.58 2.46 -47.95
C SER A 150 7.01 2.95 -48.07
N ASP A 151 7.20 4.14 -48.64
CA ASP A 151 8.48 4.84 -48.76
C ASP A 151 8.95 5.47 -47.43
N ARG A 152 8.06 5.55 -46.44
CA ARG A 152 8.32 6.14 -45.12
C ARG A 152 8.89 5.15 -44.09
N ILE A 153 9.12 3.89 -44.47
CA ILE A 153 9.67 2.86 -43.58
C ILE A 153 10.92 2.24 -44.20
N THR A 154 11.87 1.84 -43.35
CA THR A 154 13.13 1.21 -43.73
C THR A 154 13.19 -0.28 -43.37
N VAL A 155 12.24 -0.75 -42.57
CA VAL A 155 12.10 -2.13 -42.11
C VAL A 155 10.63 -2.57 -42.21
N PRO A 156 10.36 -3.87 -42.38
CA PRO A 156 9.02 -4.43 -42.27
C PRO A 156 8.36 -4.06 -40.95
N LEU A 157 7.05 -3.84 -40.97
CA LEU A 157 6.27 -3.70 -39.74
C LEU A 157 4.78 -4.02 -39.97
N THR A 158 4.12 -4.44 -38.90
CA THR A 158 2.68 -4.76 -38.91
C THR A 158 1.87 -3.68 -38.21
N ILE A 159 0.83 -3.15 -38.86
CA ILE A 159 -0.11 -2.16 -38.31
C ILE A 159 -1.55 -2.62 -38.52
N ALA A 160 -2.28 -2.85 -37.43
CA ALA A 160 -3.72 -3.11 -37.45
C ALA A 160 -4.15 -4.17 -38.49
N GLY A 161 -3.42 -5.29 -38.56
CA GLY A 161 -3.70 -6.40 -39.48
C GLY A 161 -3.14 -6.24 -40.91
N THR A 162 -2.42 -5.16 -41.20
CA THR A 162 -1.77 -4.92 -42.50
C THR A 162 -0.25 -5.01 -42.34
N ILE A 163 0.41 -5.72 -43.25
CA ILE A 163 1.88 -5.82 -43.30
C ILE A 163 2.41 -4.71 -44.21
N LEU A 164 3.32 -3.88 -43.70
CA LEU A 164 4.00 -2.85 -44.48
C LEU A 164 5.43 -3.28 -44.78
N LEU A 165 5.81 -3.18 -46.06
CA LEU A 165 7.14 -3.48 -46.56
C LEU A 165 7.85 -2.20 -47.02
N PRO A 166 9.17 -2.09 -46.81
CA PRO A 166 9.97 -1.02 -47.37
C PRO A 166 10.11 -1.16 -48.89
N PRO A 167 10.47 -0.08 -49.62
CA PRO A 167 10.55 -0.10 -51.07
C PRO A 167 11.65 -1.03 -51.61
N ASP A 168 12.67 -1.36 -50.80
CA ASP A 168 13.75 -2.26 -51.18
C ASP A 168 13.37 -3.76 -51.16
N HIS A 169 12.12 -4.11 -50.78
CA HIS A 169 11.62 -5.50 -50.82
C HIS A 169 11.74 -6.17 -52.19
N GLY A 170 11.75 -5.37 -53.27
CA GLY A 170 11.96 -5.85 -54.64
C GLY A 170 13.33 -6.50 -54.85
N ARG A 171 14.33 -6.15 -54.04
CA ARG A 171 15.71 -6.70 -54.11
C ARG A 171 15.93 -7.91 -53.21
N TRP A 172 14.94 -8.30 -52.42
CA TRP A 172 15.10 -9.42 -51.50
C TRP A 172 15.04 -10.76 -52.22
N THR A 173 15.86 -11.70 -51.76
CA THR A 173 15.79 -13.10 -52.18
C THR A 173 14.46 -13.72 -51.72
N ASP A 174 14.04 -14.79 -52.38
CA ASP A 174 12.79 -15.47 -52.03
C ASP A 174 12.82 -16.04 -50.60
N ALA A 175 13.98 -16.52 -50.15
CA ALA A 175 14.17 -16.94 -48.76
C ALA A 175 13.90 -15.79 -47.79
N LYS A 176 14.46 -14.60 -48.04
CA LYS A 176 14.26 -13.42 -47.21
C LYS A 176 12.81 -12.93 -47.22
N ARG A 177 12.15 -12.93 -48.38
CA ARG A 177 10.72 -12.59 -48.49
C ARG A 177 9.85 -13.55 -47.68
N ARG A 178 10.11 -14.85 -47.76
CA ARG A 178 9.38 -15.87 -46.97
C ARG A 178 9.62 -15.69 -45.48
N ALA A 179 10.88 -15.51 -45.05
CA ALA A 179 11.23 -15.27 -43.65
C ALA A 179 10.47 -14.06 -43.06
N VAL A 180 10.56 -12.92 -43.75
CA VAL A 180 9.93 -11.67 -43.31
C VAL A 180 8.41 -11.79 -43.31
N LEU A 181 7.81 -12.37 -44.36
CA LEU A 181 6.35 -12.56 -44.36
C LEU A 181 5.89 -13.52 -43.28
N ALA A 182 6.61 -14.60 -43.02
CA ALA A 182 6.28 -15.53 -41.94
C ALA A 182 6.29 -14.81 -40.58
N HIS A 183 7.34 -14.02 -40.33
CA HIS A 183 7.49 -13.20 -39.13
C HIS A 183 6.32 -12.20 -38.98
N GLU A 184 6.10 -11.35 -39.99
CA GLU A 184 5.06 -10.30 -39.93
C GLU A 184 3.64 -10.87 -39.91
N THR A 185 3.39 -11.98 -40.61
CA THR A 185 2.07 -12.62 -40.60
C THR A 185 1.72 -13.16 -39.24
N SER A 186 2.71 -13.68 -38.51
CA SER A 186 2.47 -14.20 -37.17
C SER A 186 2.00 -13.10 -36.20
N HIS A 187 2.44 -11.85 -36.37
CA HIS A 187 1.92 -10.70 -35.64
C HIS A 187 0.46 -10.38 -35.98
N VAL A 188 0.09 -10.51 -37.26
CA VAL A 188 -1.30 -10.32 -37.72
C VAL A 188 -2.22 -11.39 -37.16
N GLU A 189 -1.85 -12.66 -37.29
CA GLU A 189 -2.65 -13.81 -36.87
C GLU A 189 -2.90 -13.81 -35.35
N ARG A 190 -1.91 -13.39 -34.55
CA ARG A 190 -2.05 -13.26 -33.09
C ARG A 190 -2.66 -11.94 -32.63
N GLY A 191 -2.76 -10.95 -33.51
CA GLY A 191 -3.23 -9.62 -33.14
C GLY A 191 -2.27 -8.89 -32.19
N ASP A 192 -0.96 -9.12 -32.29
CA ASP A 192 0.06 -8.56 -31.39
C ASP A 192 0.00 -7.02 -31.33
N TYR A 193 -0.37 -6.37 -32.45
CA TYR A 193 -0.64 -4.93 -32.51
C TYR A 193 -1.66 -4.47 -31.44
N TYR A 194 -2.78 -5.18 -31.29
CA TYR A 194 -3.83 -4.82 -30.35
C TYR A 194 -3.42 -5.10 -28.90
N THR A 195 -2.71 -6.21 -28.67
CA THR A 195 -2.16 -6.56 -27.36
C THR A 195 -1.16 -5.50 -26.87
N LEU A 196 -0.23 -5.06 -27.73
CA LEU A 196 0.75 -4.04 -27.38
C LEU A 196 0.13 -2.64 -27.28
N LEU A 197 -0.91 -2.35 -28.07
CA LEU A 197 -1.70 -1.12 -27.92
C LEU A 197 -2.37 -1.07 -26.53
N LEU A 198 -2.98 -2.19 -26.11
CA LEU A 198 -3.62 -2.32 -24.80
C LEU A 198 -2.60 -2.23 -23.65
N ALA A 199 -1.43 -2.88 -23.79
CA ALA A 199 -0.35 -2.78 -22.82
C ALA A 199 0.21 -1.35 -22.70
N THR A 200 0.29 -0.63 -23.82
CA THR A 200 0.72 0.77 -23.84
C THR A 200 -0.31 1.69 -23.19
N PHE A 201 -1.61 1.44 -23.41
CA PHE A 201 -2.69 2.13 -22.72
C PHE A 201 -2.63 1.90 -21.20
N HIS A 202 -2.52 0.64 -20.77
CA HIS A 202 -2.35 0.27 -19.37
C HIS A 202 -1.16 1.01 -18.74
N ARG A 203 0.00 1.01 -19.41
CA ARG A 203 1.19 1.75 -18.97
C ARG A 203 0.97 3.26 -18.87
N ALA A 204 0.15 3.86 -19.73
CA ALA A 204 -0.18 5.29 -19.66
C ALA A 204 -1.06 5.63 -18.44
N VAL A 205 -1.98 4.73 -18.05
CA VAL A 205 -2.83 4.89 -16.86
C VAL A 205 -2.03 4.64 -15.57
N PHE A 206 -1.14 3.65 -15.59
CA PHE A 206 -0.31 3.21 -14.46
C PHE A 206 1.16 3.62 -14.62
N TRP A 207 1.43 4.79 -15.19
CA TRP A 207 2.78 5.25 -15.53
C TRP A 207 3.73 5.34 -14.34
N PHE A 208 3.19 5.50 -13.13
CA PHE A 208 3.94 5.54 -11.88
C PHE A 208 4.37 4.14 -11.40
N SER A 209 3.86 3.06 -12.00
CA SER A 209 4.15 1.68 -11.60
C SER A 209 5.28 1.07 -12.43
N PRO A 210 6.46 0.78 -11.86
CA PRO A 210 7.54 0.10 -12.58
C PRO A 210 7.11 -1.25 -13.17
N ALA A 211 6.19 -1.95 -12.50
CA ALA A 211 5.62 -3.20 -12.99
C ALA A 211 4.86 -3.01 -14.31
N ALA A 212 4.09 -1.93 -14.47
CA ALA A 212 3.39 -1.64 -15.73
C ALA A 212 4.36 -1.38 -16.89
N TRP A 213 5.50 -0.73 -16.63
CA TRP A 213 6.57 -0.55 -17.61
C TRP A 213 7.22 -1.88 -18.00
N TRP A 214 7.53 -2.72 -17.01
CA TRP A 214 8.09 -4.04 -17.24
C TRP A 214 7.15 -4.93 -18.05
N LEU A 215 5.86 -4.99 -17.70
CA LEU A 215 4.86 -5.81 -18.40
C LEU A 215 4.75 -5.47 -19.88
N ASN A 216 4.70 -4.16 -20.20
CA ASN A 216 4.67 -3.70 -21.59
C ASN A 216 5.90 -4.15 -22.38
N ASN A 217 7.10 -3.99 -21.80
CA ASN A 217 8.33 -4.39 -22.46
C ASN A 217 8.43 -5.90 -22.62
N HIS A 218 8.01 -6.65 -21.60
CA HIS A 218 8.05 -8.10 -21.61
C HIS A 218 7.08 -8.71 -22.62
N LEU A 219 5.87 -8.15 -22.74
CA LEU A 219 4.91 -8.55 -23.79
C LEU A 219 5.45 -8.26 -25.19
N ALA A 220 6.14 -7.15 -25.40
CA ALA A 220 6.81 -6.85 -26.67
C ALA A 220 7.93 -7.87 -26.98
N GLU A 221 8.76 -8.20 -26.00
CA GLU A 221 9.81 -9.23 -26.15
C GLU A 221 9.23 -10.62 -26.48
N LEU A 222 8.09 -10.97 -25.88
CA LEU A 222 7.40 -12.24 -26.15
C LEU A 222 6.75 -12.26 -27.53
N ALA A 223 6.22 -11.13 -28.01
CA ALA A 223 5.69 -11.01 -29.37
C ALA A 223 6.78 -11.32 -30.40
N GLU A 224 7.94 -10.66 -30.27
CA GLU A 224 9.10 -10.88 -31.14
C GLU A 224 9.61 -12.33 -31.06
N ALA A 225 9.66 -12.90 -29.86
CA ALA A 225 10.07 -14.29 -29.65
C ALA A 225 9.16 -15.31 -30.35
N ASN A 226 7.84 -15.09 -30.27
CA ASN A 226 6.87 -15.95 -30.93
C ASN A 226 6.98 -15.81 -32.45
N SER A 227 7.14 -14.59 -32.97
CA SER A 227 7.31 -14.34 -34.40
C SER A 227 8.58 -14.96 -34.96
N ASP A 228 9.69 -14.89 -34.22
CA ASP A 228 10.94 -15.57 -34.60
C ASP A 228 10.76 -17.09 -34.66
N THR A 229 10.02 -17.66 -33.71
CA THR A 229 9.76 -19.11 -33.66
C THR A 229 8.95 -19.56 -34.87
N ASP A 230 7.91 -18.83 -35.26
CA ASP A 230 7.09 -19.17 -36.42
C ASP A 230 7.83 -18.98 -37.75
N ALA A 231 8.68 -17.96 -37.85
CA ALA A 231 9.54 -17.76 -39.01
C ALA A 231 10.54 -18.92 -39.17
N LEU A 232 11.12 -19.41 -38.08
CA LEU A 232 12.02 -20.56 -38.08
C LEU A 232 11.34 -21.86 -38.50
N ILE A 233 10.07 -22.07 -38.11
CA ILE A 233 9.29 -23.25 -38.54
C ILE A 233 9.11 -23.26 -40.06
N GLN A 234 9.01 -22.10 -40.71
CA GLN A 234 8.83 -22.02 -42.17
C GLN A 234 10.14 -22.01 -42.97
N MET A 235 11.25 -21.60 -42.36
CA MET A 235 12.54 -21.40 -43.05
C MET A 235 13.48 -22.61 -42.99
N GLU A 236 13.36 -23.48 -41.97
CA GLU A 236 14.24 -24.62 -41.65
C GLU A 236 15.76 -24.30 -41.47
N ASP A 237 16.25 -23.15 -41.97
CA ASP A 237 17.61 -22.64 -41.89
C ASP A 237 17.75 -21.50 -40.85
N ARG A 238 18.29 -21.84 -39.67
CA ARG A 238 18.45 -20.93 -38.53
C ARG A 238 19.50 -19.84 -38.74
N LEU A 239 20.59 -20.16 -39.46
CA LEU A 239 21.72 -19.25 -39.63
C LEU A 239 21.35 -18.13 -40.60
N ASN A 240 20.75 -18.48 -41.73
CA ASN A 240 20.25 -17.52 -42.71
C ASN A 240 19.15 -16.61 -42.11
N TYR A 241 18.28 -17.17 -41.27
CA TYR A 241 17.31 -16.35 -40.53
C TYR A 241 17.97 -15.36 -39.56
N ALA A 242 18.99 -15.79 -38.82
CA ALA A 242 19.73 -14.90 -37.91
C ALA A 242 20.44 -13.76 -38.68
N GLU A 243 21.02 -14.03 -39.85
CA GLU A 243 21.61 -13.01 -40.72
C GLU A 243 20.56 -12.00 -41.20
N ILE A 244 19.39 -12.46 -41.66
CA ILE A 244 18.28 -11.60 -42.06
C ILE A 244 17.85 -10.69 -40.89
N LEU A 245 17.77 -11.25 -39.68
CA LEU A 245 17.37 -10.52 -38.47
C LEU A 245 18.38 -9.43 -38.11
N VAL A 246 19.68 -9.73 -38.15
CA VAL A 246 20.76 -8.77 -37.92
C VAL A 246 20.75 -7.66 -38.99
N GLU A 247 20.55 -8.01 -40.26
CA GLU A 247 20.45 -7.03 -41.34
C GLU A 247 19.28 -6.06 -41.08
N MET A 248 18.10 -6.58 -40.74
CA MET A 248 16.91 -5.74 -40.45
C MET A 248 17.12 -4.85 -39.23
N ALA A 249 17.69 -5.39 -38.15
CA ALA A 249 18.04 -4.62 -36.96
C ALA A 249 19.02 -3.47 -37.26
N SER A 250 20.01 -3.70 -38.13
CA SER A 250 20.98 -2.68 -38.52
C SER A 250 20.37 -1.53 -39.34
N LYS A 251 19.26 -1.80 -40.06
CA LYS A 251 18.49 -0.78 -40.78
C LYS A 251 17.60 0.02 -39.82
N ALA A 252 17.06 -0.60 -38.78
CA ALA A 252 16.22 0.04 -37.77
C ALA A 252 17.00 1.00 -36.85
N SER A 253 18.26 0.67 -36.50
CA SER A 253 19.09 1.46 -35.57
C SER A 253 19.60 2.79 -36.12
N ARG A 254 19.37 3.10 -37.40
CA ARG A 254 19.76 4.36 -38.05
C ARG A 254 18.74 5.50 -37.86
N LEU A 255 17.72 5.31 -37.00
CA LEU A 255 16.72 6.32 -36.66
C LEU A 255 17.16 7.18 -35.46
N PRO A 256 16.84 8.49 -35.41
CA PRO A 256 17.22 9.37 -34.31
C PRO A 256 16.67 8.91 -32.95
N ALA A 257 17.55 8.85 -31.94
CA ALA A 257 17.26 8.38 -30.59
C ALA A 257 16.09 9.10 -29.87
N GLY A 258 15.72 10.31 -30.30
CA GLY A 258 14.59 11.08 -29.75
C GLY A 258 13.18 10.59 -30.15
N LEU A 259 13.08 9.69 -31.14
CA LEU A 259 11.81 9.10 -31.63
C LEU A 259 11.73 7.58 -31.40
N ALA A 260 12.84 6.95 -31.00
CA ALA A 260 12.94 5.50 -30.81
C ALA A 260 12.67 5.12 -29.35
N MET A 261 11.45 4.68 -29.04
CA MET A 261 11.16 3.89 -27.83
C MET A 261 11.22 2.39 -28.14
N ALA A 262 12.22 1.95 -28.91
CA ALA A 262 12.48 0.53 -29.19
C ALA A 262 14.00 0.30 -29.27
N ARG A 263 14.48 -0.68 -28.50
CA ARG A 263 15.86 -0.79 -28.01
C ARG A 263 16.71 -1.72 -28.89
N PRO A 264 17.96 -1.36 -29.22
CA PRO A 264 18.96 -2.27 -29.82
C PRO A 264 19.26 -3.54 -28.97
N ALA A 265 18.97 -3.51 -27.67
CA ALA A 265 19.28 -4.59 -26.73
C ALA A 265 18.48 -5.89 -26.92
N THR A 266 17.39 -5.88 -27.70
CA THR A 266 16.57 -7.08 -27.94
C THR A 266 17.11 -7.97 -29.06
N VAL A 267 17.91 -7.41 -29.98
CA VAL A 267 18.39 -8.12 -31.18
C VAL A 267 19.43 -9.18 -30.82
N ALA A 268 20.42 -8.84 -29.98
CA ALA A 268 21.42 -9.80 -29.51
C ALA A 268 20.78 -10.98 -28.76
N ALA A 269 19.84 -10.70 -27.86
CA ALA A 269 19.11 -11.74 -27.12
C ALA A 269 18.24 -12.64 -28.02
N ARG A 270 17.71 -12.09 -29.12
CA ARG A 270 16.97 -12.86 -30.14
C ARG A 270 17.91 -13.78 -30.93
N VAL A 271 19.05 -13.27 -31.40
CA VAL A 271 20.07 -14.06 -32.12
C VAL A 271 20.59 -15.19 -31.23
N ASP A 272 20.97 -14.90 -29.98
CA ASP A 272 21.45 -15.91 -29.04
C ASP A 272 20.42 -17.03 -28.82
N ARG A 273 19.13 -16.69 -28.70
CA ARG A 273 18.05 -17.67 -28.52
C ARG A 273 17.88 -18.57 -29.76
N ILE A 274 18.02 -18.00 -30.95
CA ILE A 274 17.94 -18.74 -32.22
C ILE A 274 19.14 -19.72 -32.33
N LEU A 275 20.34 -19.25 -32.00
CA LEU A 275 21.59 -20.03 -32.06
C LEU A 275 21.66 -21.13 -31.00
N GLN A 276 21.13 -20.90 -29.80
CA GLN A 276 21.02 -21.91 -28.74
C GLN A 276 19.97 -23.00 -29.04
N GLY A 277 19.30 -22.92 -30.19
CA GLY A 277 18.35 -23.93 -30.64
C GLY A 277 17.08 -23.94 -29.82
N GLY A 278 16.52 -22.76 -29.53
CA GLY A 278 15.27 -22.56 -28.81
C GLY A 278 14.25 -23.66 -29.11
N ALA A 279 13.78 -24.32 -28.05
CA ALA A 279 12.89 -25.47 -28.15
C ALA A 279 11.68 -25.14 -29.02
N LEU A 280 11.43 -25.98 -30.04
CA LEU A 280 10.20 -25.93 -30.83
C LEU A 280 9.00 -25.94 -29.87
N PRO A 281 7.96 -25.14 -30.13
CA PRO A 281 6.84 -24.97 -29.20
C PRO A 281 6.09 -26.30 -29.09
N LEU A 282 6.39 -27.07 -28.04
CA LEU A 282 5.54 -28.19 -27.65
C LEU A 282 4.22 -27.57 -27.18
N ARG A 283 3.14 -27.82 -27.94
CA ARG A 283 1.77 -27.48 -27.52
C ARG A 283 1.55 -28.05 -26.12
N MET A 284 1.26 -27.16 -25.19
CA MET A 284 1.13 -27.51 -23.79
C MET A 284 -0.15 -28.34 -23.59
N ASN A 285 -0.07 -29.46 -22.85
CA ASN A 285 -1.25 -30.30 -22.61
C ASN A 285 -2.26 -29.62 -21.67
N ALA A 286 -3.53 -29.97 -21.80
CA ALA A 286 -4.63 -29.37 -21.02
C ALA A 286 -4.42 -29.45 -19.49
N ARG A 287 -3.68 -30.46 -19.01
CA ARG A 287 -3.35 -30.63 -17.59
C ARG A 287 -2.46 -29.50 -17.05
N ARG A 288 -1.42 -29.09 -17.79
CA ARG A 288 -0.56 -27.96 -17.39
C ARG A 288 -1.32 -26.63 -17.43
N TRP A 289 -2.25 -26.47 -18.38
CA TRP A 289 -3.16 -25.32 -18.41
C TRP A 289 -4.08 -25.27 -17.20
N ALA A 290 -4.69 -26.40 -16.85
CA ALA A 290 -5.53 -26.52 -15.65
C ALA A 290 -4.74 -26.19 -14.37
N LEU A 291 -3.47 -26.61 -14.27
CA LEU A 291 -2.60 -26.27 -13.13
C LEU A 291 -2.30 -24.77 -13.05
N ILE A 292 -1.94 -24.12 -14.16
CA ILE A 292 -1.69 -22.67 -14.18
C ILE A 292 -2.96 -21.91 -13.77
N LEU A 293 -4.12 -22.27 -14.32
CA LEU A 293 -5.39 -21.66 -13.95
C LEU A 293 -5.76 -21.93 -12.48
N ALA A 294 -5.55 -23.14 -11.98
CA ALA A 294 -5.79 -23.49 -10.58
C ALA A 294 -4.87 -22.74 -9.61
N LEU A 295 -3.67 -22.35 -10.03
CA LEU A 295 -2.73 -21.56 -9.23
C LEU A 295 -3.00 -20.05 -9.33
N LEU A 296 -3.33 -19.53 -10.52
CA LEU A 296 -3.48 -18.09 -10.75
C LEU A 296 -4.90 -17.56 -10.56
N ALA A 297 -5.95 -18.36 -10.79
CA ALA A 297 -7.32 -17.90 -10.59
C ALA A 297 -7.63 -17.62 -9.10
N PRO A 298 -7.26 -18.48 -8.13
CA PRO A 298 -7.40 -18.15 -6.72
C PRO A 298 -6.52 -16.96 -6.32
N ALA A 299 -5.33 -16.80 -6.89
CA ALA A 299 -4.46 -15.66 -6.63
C ALA A 299 -5.05 -14.34 -7.19
N ALA A 300 -5.68 -14.36 -8.36
CA ALA A 300 -6.38 -13.21 -8.94
C ALA A 300 -7.62 -12.84 -8.11
N VAL A 301 -8.38 -13.83 -7.64
CA VAL A 301 -9.52 -13.62 -6.73
C VAL A 301 -9.05 -13.14 -5.37
N ALA A 302 -7.99 -13.74 -4.81
CA ALA A 302 -7.40 -13.34 -3.53
C ALA A 302 -6.86 -11.92 -3.63
N THR A 303 -6.04 -11.56 -4.62
CA THR A 303 -5.56 -10.18 -4.79
C THR A 303 -6.69 -9.18 -5.05
N ALA A 304 -7.80 -9.60 -5.65
CA ALA A 304 -9.02 -8.78 -5.78
C ALA A 304 -9.82 -8.65 -4.47
N GLY A 305 -9.80 -9.68 -3.61
CA GLY A 305 -10.50 -9.74 -2.33
C GLY A 305 -9.67 -9.31 -1.11
N THR A 306 -8.34 -9.28 -1.19
CA THR A 306 -7.44 -8.89 -0.10
C THR A 306 -7.44 -7.39 0.04
N ASN A 307 -8.19 -6.89 1.01
CA ASN A 307 -8.28 -5.47 1.31
C ASN A 307 -7.10 -5.07 2.22
N GLY A 308 -6.07 -4.45 1.61
CA GLY A 308 -4.93 -3.86 2.32
C GLY A 308 -5.22 -2.47 2.92
N MET A 309 -6.41 -1.93 2.64
CA MET A 309 -7.06 -0.91 3.45
C MET A 309 -8.45 -1.42 3.74
N ASP A 310 -8.76 -1.53 5.01
CA ASP A 310 -10.06 -1.98 5.47
C ASP A 310 -11.15 -1.14 4.82
N LYS A 311 -12.19 -1.83 4.33
CA LYS A 311 -13.52 -1.28 4.51
C LYS A 311 -13.67 -1.14 6.02
N VAL A 312 -13.25 0.00 6.57
CA VAL A 312 -13.75 0.49 7.85
C VAL A 312 -15.25 0.29 7.75
N ASP A 313 -15.83 -0.45 8.71
CA ASP A 313 -17.28 -0.68 8.77
C ASP A 313 -17.97 0.61 8.33
N PRO A 314 -18.85 0.59 7.30
CA PRO A 314 -19.46 1.80 6.78
C PRO A 314 -19.99 2.72 7.87
N MET A 315 -20.50 2.14 8.96
CA MET A 315 -20.95 2.87 10.14
C MET A 315 -19.81 3.54 10.91
N VAL A 316 -18.67 2.88 11.09
CA VAL A 316 -17.46 3.47 11.69
C VAL A 316 -16.88 4.54 10.77
N ALA A 317 -16.87 4.34 9.46
CA ALA A 317 -16.37 5.31 8.49
C ALA A 317 -17.24 6.58 8.44
N GLU A 318 -18.56 6.42 8.49
CA GLU A 318 -19.51 7.52 8.60
C GLU A 318 -19.30 8.31 9.90
N ARG A 319 -19.16 7.62 11.04
CA ARG A 319 -18.84 8.25 12.32
C ARG A 319 -17.49 8.96 12.31
N MET A 320 -16.46 8.39 11.68
CA MET A 320 -15.16 9.06 11.51
C MET A 320 -15.30 10.37 10.73
N ALA A 321 -16.04 10.35 9.62
CA ALA A 321 -16.28 11.54 8.82
C ALA A 321 -17.10 12.59 9.57
N GLU A 322 -18.05 12.16 10.40
CA GLU A 322 -18.81 13.03 11.31
C GLU A 322 -17.92 13.66 12.39
N GLN A 323 -17.06 12.86 13.03
CA GLN A 323 -16.13 13.29 14.07
C GLN A 323 -15.11 14.30 13.55
N GLN A 324 -14.76 14.27 12.27
CA GLN A 324 -13.83 15.22 11.63
C GLN A 324 -14.46 16.56 11.26
N LYS A 325 -15.79 16.69 11.32
CA LYS A 325 -16.46 17.96 10.97
C LYS A 325 -16.04 19.06 11.97
N PRO A 326 -15.83 20.30 11.49
CA PRO A 326 -15.53 21.43 12.36
C PRO A 326 -16.70 21.66 13.34
N ARG A 327 -16.39 21.69 14.64
CA ARG A 327 -17.38 21.90 15.71
C ARG A 327 -17.42 23.36 16.14
N LYS A 328 -18.61 23.82 16.52
CA LYS A 328 -18.81 25.18 17.05
C LYS A 328 -19.33 25.08 18.47
N ALA A 329 -18.71 25.85 19.35
CA ALA A 329 -19.17 25.96 20.72
C ALA A 329 -20.47 26.77 20.78
N ILE A 330 -21.39 26.35 21.64
CA ILE A 330 -22.58 27.13 22.01
C ILE A 330 -22.31 27.90 23.31
N ALA A 331 -23.12 28.93 23.58
CA ALA A 331 -23.14 29.53 24.91
C ALA A 331 -23.87 28.58 25.88
N MET A 332 -23.25 28.29 27.02
CA MET A 332 -23.84 27.52 28.10
C MET A 332 -23.48 28.20 29.42
N ASP A 333 -24.43 28.29 30.34
CA ASP A 333 -24.17 28.81 31.69
C ASP A 333 -23.13 27.90 32.38
N PRO A 334 -22.00 28.44 32.88
CA PRO A 334 -21.01 27.65 33.60
C PRO A 334 -21.57 26.81 34.76
N ALA A 335 -22.63 27.28 35.45
CA ALA A 335 -23.28 26.51 36.51
C ALA A 335 -23.94 25.22 35.99
N ALA A 336 -24.33 25.19 34.71
CA ALA A 336 -24.91 24.00 34.10
C ALA A 336 -23.90 22.86 33.91
N TYR A 337 -22.59 23.13 34.02
CA TYR A 337 -21.55 22.10 33.99
C TYR A 337 -21.52 21.23 35.24
N ASP A 338 -22.00 21.74 36.39
CA ASP A 338 -21.88 21.09 37.69
C ASP A 338 -22.53 19.70 37.71
N LYS A 339 -23.56 19.46 36.89
CA LYS A 339 -24.21 18.13 36.77
C LYS A 339 -23.30 17.05 36.17
N PHE A 340 -22.33 17.44 35.34
CA PHE A 340 -21.39 16.55 34.64
C PHE A 340 -20.08 16.37 35.40
N VAL A 341 -19.82 17.21 36.41
CA VAL A 341 -18.63 17.10 37.27
C VAL A 341 -18.66 15.77 38.01
N GLY A 342 -17.52 15.09 38.06
CA GLY A 342 -17.36 13.79 38.70
C GLY A 342 -16.33 12.91 38.01
N TYR A 343 -16.32 11.63 38.36
CA TYR A 343 -15.44 10.63 37.77
C TYR A 343 -16.19 9.69 36.84
N TYR A 344 -15.52 9.24 35.79
CA TYR A 344 -16.04 8.28 34.82
C TYR A 344 -15.00 7.20 34.58
N GLU A 345 -15.43 5.97 34.39
CA GLU A 345 -14.53 4.86 34.09
C GLU A 345 -13.79 5.10 32.76
N MET A 346 -12.53 4.67 32.68
CA MET A 346 -11.82 4.62 31.40
C MET A 346 -11.82 3.17 30.90
N PRO A 347 -12.47 2.86 29.75
CA PRO A 347 -12.68 1.49 29.28
C PRO A 347 -11.43 0.62 29.18
N PHE A 348 -10.27 1.24 28.97
CA PHE A 348 -8.99 0.56 28.77
C PHE A 348 -7.97 0.82 29.90
N ALA A 349 -8.38 1.49 30.97
CA ALA A 349 -7.51 1.84 32.09
C ALA A 349 -8.34 2.06 33.37
N LYS A 350 -8.86 0.98 33.96
CA LYS A 350 -9.81 1.07 35.10
C LYS A 350 -9.25 1.81 36.32
N ALA A 351 -7.94 1.73 36.54
CA ALA A 351 -7.25 2.44 37.62
C ALA A 351 -7.01 3.93 37.32
N ARG A 352 -7.30 4.39 36.10
CA ARG A 352 -7.18 5.79 35.67
C ARG A 352 -8.50 6.32 35.13
N PRO A 353 -9.49 6.62 35.99
CA PRO A 353 -10.73 7.23 35.58
C PRO A 353 -10.52 8.59 34.90
N ILE A 354 -11.51 8.98 34.13
CA ILE A 354 -11.65 10.33 33.59
C ILE A 354 -12.22 11.20 34.71
N LYS A 355 -11.52 12.29 35.03
CA LYS A 355 -11.98 13.34 35.92
C LYS A 355 -12.55 14.47 35.08
N VAL A 356 -13.77 14.89 35.41
CA VAL A 356 -14.45 16.04 34.80
C VAL A 356 -14.72 17.04 35.89
N TYR A 357 -14.32 18.29 35.70
CA TYR A 357 -14.43 19.33 36.72
C TYR A 357 -14.58 20.72 36.09
N ARG A 358 -15.05 21.68 36.90
CA ARG A 358 -15.13 23.07 36.51
C ARG A 358 -13.95 23.84 37.09
N ASP A 359 -13.31 24.65 36.25
CA ASP A 359 -12.26 25.59 36.64
C ASP A 359 -12.71 27.02 36.29
N GLY A 360 -13.31 27.71 37.26
CA GLY A 360 -13.98 28.99 37.03
C GLY A 360 -15.15 28.85 36.06
N THR A 361 -14.98 29.41 34.86
CA THR A 361 -15.95 29.33 33.75
C THR A 361 -15.64 28.21 32.75
N ARG A 362 -14.47 27.55 32.88
CA ARG A 362 -14.02 26.51 31.95
C ARG A 362 -14.46 25.14 32.41
N PHE A 363 -14.77 24.28 31.45
CA PHE A 363 -15.12 22.89 31.69
C PHE A 363 -13.93 22.02 31.31
N MET A 364 -13.34 21.36 32.30
CA MET A 364 -12.07 20.65 32.17
C MET A 364 -12.30 19.15 32.27
N ALA A 365 -11.56 18.39 31.48
CA ALA A 365 -11.48 16.95 31.66
C ALA A 365 -10.07 16.41 31.39
N ASN A 366 -9.71 15.37 32.13
CA ASN A 366 -8.51 14.57 31.91
C ASN A 366 -8.74 13.12 32.35
N VAL A 367 -7.94 12.22 31.80
CA VAL A 367 -7.62 10.97 32.49
C VAL A 367 -6.69 11.32 33.64
N ILE A 368 -6.93 10.79 34.85
CA ILE A 368 -6.05 11.11 35.99
C ILE A 368 -4.58 10.76 35.67
N GLY A 369 -3.64 11.64 36.05
CA GLY A 369 -2.22 11.57 35.65
C GLY A 369 -1.91 12.13 34.26
N GLN A 370 -2.92 12.55 33.49
CA GLN A 370 -2.72 13.28 32.24
C GLN A 370 -3.07 14.75 32.39
N ASN A 371 -2.50 15.57 31.50
CA ASN A 371 -2.76 17.00 31.46
C ASN A 371 -4.25 17.30 31.20
N PRO A 372 -4.84 18.25 31.95
CA PRO A 372 -6.22 18.68 31.74
C PRO A 372 -6.40 19.42 30.43
N MET A 373 -7.52 19.13 29.77
CA MET A 373 -7.94 19.77 28.53
C MET A 373 -9.27 20.46 28.74
N GLU A 374 -9.44 21.60 28.07
CA GLU A 374 -10.72 22.29 28.04
C GLU A 374 -11.67 21.62 27.04
N PHE A 375 -12.91 21.45 27.48
CA PHE A 375 -14.03 20.96 26.70
C PHE A 375 -15.07 22.06 26.54
N LEU A 376 -15.50 22.27 25.30
CA LEU A 376 -16.49 23.28 24.94
C LEU A 376 -17.82 22.59 24.62
N PRO A 377 -18.95 23.17 25.04
CA PRO A 377 -20.26 22.61 24.76
C PRO A 377 -20.61 22.80 23.28
N GLU A 378 -20.98 21.72 22.60
CA GLU A 378 -21.60 21.73 21.27
C GLU A 378 -23.13 21.68 21.38
N SER A 379 -23.64 21.04 22.42
CA SER A 379 -25.06 20.96 22.77
C SER A 379 -25.18 20.77 24.30
N PRO A 380 -26.39 20.74 24.88
CA PRO A 380 -26.56 20.55 26.33
C PRO A 380 -25.91 19.29 26.92
N THR A 381 -25.57 18.28 26.10
CA THR A 381 -24.95 17.02 26.54
C THR A 381 -23.72 16.61 25.74
N LYS A 382 -23.35 17.35 24.68
CA LYS A 382 -22.21 17.03 23.82
C LYS A 382 -21.12 18.08 23.97
N PHE A 383 -19.89 17.61 24.12
CA PHE A 383 -18.72 18.43 24.35
C PHE A 383 -17.56 17.99 23.46
N PHE A 384 -16.70 18.92 23.11
CA PHE A 384 -15.52 18.66 22.29
C PHE A 384 -14.33 19.51 22.75
N SER A 385 -13.11 19.04 22.50
CA SER A 385 -11.90 19.84 22.70
C SER A 385 -11.37 20.41 21.38
N LYS A 386 -10.71 21.58 21.44
CA LYS A 386 -10.02 22.18 20.28
C LYS A 386 -8.58 21.71 20.16
N ASP A 387 -7.93 21.44 21.29
CA ASP A 387 -6.50 21.13 21.35
C ASP A 387 -6.23 19.68 20.92
N MET A 388 -7.17 18.78 21.22
CA MET A 388 -7.20 17.42 20.69
C MET A 388 -8.58 17.13 20.08
N PRO A 389 -8.65 16.38 18.96
CA PRO A 389 -9.92 16.01 18.32
C PRO A 389 -10.65 14.92 19.12
N MET A 390 -11.00 15.26 20.37
CA MET A 390 -11.71 14.39 21.31
C MET A 390 -13.09 14.97 21.58
N GLN A 391 -14.07 14.07 21.65
CA GLN A 391 -15.48 14.39 21.77
C GLN A 391 -16.13 13.47 22.79
N GLY A 392 -17.08 14.01 23.55
CA GLY A 392 -17.82 13.31 24.59
C GLY A 392 -19.30 13.61 24.51
N SER A 393 -20.14 12.58 24.67
CA SER A 393 -21.59 12.73 24.83
C SER A 393 -22.03 12.17 26.17
N PHE A 394 -22.49 13.02 27.08
CA PHE A 394 -23.01 12.60 28.37
C PHE A 394 -24.36 11.93 28.21
N GLN A 395 -24.52 10.80 28.90
CA GLN A 395 -25.75 10.04 28.99
C GLN A 395 -26.46 10.38 30.30
N MET A 396 -27.80 10.44 30.25
CA MET A 396 -28.64 10.70 31.41
C MET A 396 -29.74 9.64 31.49
N ASP A 397 -30.20 9.34 32.70
CA ASP A 397 -31.40 8.55 32.91
C ASP A 397 -32.69 9.38 32.73
N ALA A 398 -33.85 8.73 32.88
CA ALA A 398 -35.16 9.37 32.76
C ALA A 398 -35.42 10.45 33.84
N ALA A 399 -34.65 10.45 34.94
CA ALA A 399 -34.72 11.45 36.00
C ALA A 399 -33.76 12.63 35.74
N GLY A 400 -33.02 12.63 34.63
CA GLY A 400 -32.04 13.67 34.28
C GLY A 400 -30.71 13.54 35.01
N LYS A 401 -30.45 12.42 35.70
CA LYS A 401 -29.17 12.16 36.36
C LYS A 401 -28.18 11.62 35.35
N VAL A 402 -26.95 12.15 35.35
CA VAL A 402 -25.88 11.71 34.46
C VAL A 402 -25.40 10.31 34.86
N THR A 403 -25.46 9.36 33.94
CA THR A 403 -25.10 7.94 34.15
C THR A 403 -23.76 7.56 33.54
N GLY A 404 -23.22 8.36 32.62
CA GLY A 404 -21.94 8.12 31.98
C GLY A 404 -21.63 9.12 30.88
N VAL A 405 -20.50 8.92 30.21
CA VAL A 405 -20.10 9.64 29.00
C VAL A 405 -19.70 8.65 27.92
N VAL A 406 -20.08 8.90 26.67
CA VAL A 406 -19.57 8.15 25.52
C VAL A 406 -18.45 8.96 24.90
N LEU A 407 -17.24 8.41 24.87
CA LEU A 407 -16.13 9.01 24.14
C LEU A 407 -16.22 8.64 22.67
N HIS A 408 -16.09 9.65 21.82
CA HIS A 408 -16.15 9.51 20.36
C HIS A 408 -14.74 9.65 19.81
N GLN A 409 -14.15 8.55 19.36
CA GLN A 409 -12.77 8.53 18.89
C GLN A 409 -12.56 7.59 17.72
N ASN A 410 -12.05 8.13 16.60
CA ASN A 410 -11.73 7.37 15.38
C ASN A 410 -12.91 6.50 14.90
N GLY A 411 -14.13 7.02 14.96
CA GLY A 411 -15.36 6.34 14.56
C GLY A 411 -15.90 5.33 15.55
N HIS A 412 -15.18 5.08 16.66
CA HIS A 412 -15.64 4.26 17.76
C HIS A 412 -16.37 5.10 18.81
N GLU A 413 -17.36 4.47 19.43
CA GLU A 413 -18.09 4.98 20.58
C GLU A 413 -17.69 4.14 21.79
N LEU A 414 -17.14 4.78 22.81
CA LEU A 414 -16.55 4.12 23.97
C LEU A 414 -17.32 4.54 25.22
N PRO A 415 -18.24 3.71 25.71
CA PRO A 415 -19.02 4.00 26.91
C PRO A 415 -18.10 4.03 28.13
N ALA A 416 -18.15 5.14 28.87
CA ALA A 416 -17.47 5.38 30.14
C ALA A 416 -18.53 5.63 31.22
N PRO A 417 -18.99 4.59 31.93
CA PRO A 417 -19.95 4.72 33.02
C PRO A 417 -19.48 5.72 34.07
N ARG A 418 -20.43 6.43 34.69
CA ARG A 418 -20.13 7.31 35.82
C ARG A 418 -19.68 6.46 37.00
N MET A 419 -18.53 6.83 37.56
CA MET A 419 -17.94 6.21 38.73
C MET A 419 -18.41 6.94 40.00
N ASP A 420 -18.45 6.23 41.12
CA ASP A 420 -18.62 6.83 42.43
C ASP A 420 -17.49 7.83 42.73
N ASP A 421 -17.83 9.04 43.18
CA ASP A 421 -16.87 10.13 43.32
C ASP A 421 -15.83 9.86 44.43
N ALA A 422 -16.20 9.12 45.48
CA ALA A 422 -15.26 8.74 46.53
C ALA A 422 -14.22 7.74 46.00
N THR A 423 -14.67 6.78 45.20
CA THR A 423 -13.79 5.81 44.51
C THR A 423 -12.85 6.51 43.53
N GLY A 424 -13.37 7.39 42.68
CA GLY A 424 -12.56 8.14 41.72
C GLY A 424 -11.52 9.04 42.40
N LYS A 425 -11.91 9.74 43.48
CA LYS A 425 -11.00 10.56 44.28
C LYS A 425 -9.93 9.74 44.99
N ALA A 426 -10.27 8.54 45.47
CA ALA A 426 -9.31 7.62 46.07
C ALA A 426 -8.25 7.18 45.05
N LEU A 427 -8.65 6.86 43.82
CA LEU A 427 -7.72 6.53 42.72
C LEU A 427 -6.83 7.72 42.34
N GLU A 428 -7.38 8.93 42.24
CA GLU A 428 -6.59 10.15 42.00
C GLU A 428 -5.57 10.39 43.11
N THR A 429 -5.99 10.26 44.38
CA THR A 429 -5.13 10.48 45.54
C THR A 429 -4.02 9.42 45.60
N ALA A 430 -4.36 8.15 45.40
CA ALA A 430 -3.39 7.05 45.38
C ALA A 430 -2.35 7.21 44.27
N LEU A 431 -2.77 7.68 43.09
CA LEU A 431 -1.86 8.00 41.99
C LEU A 431 -0.91 9.14 42.37
N ALA A 432 -1.46 10.26 42.87
CA ALA A 432 -0.66 11.41 43.28
C ALA A 432 0.34 11.07 44.40
N GLU A 433 -0.09 10.28 45.39
CA GLU A 433 0.76 9.80 46.48
C GLU A 433 1.89 8.92 45.95
N ARG A 434 1.60 7.97 45.05
CA ARG A 434 2.63 7.11 44.46
C ARG A 434 3.65 7.91 43.64
N VAL A 435 3.20 8.88 42.84
CA VAL A 435 4.09 9.77 42.09
C VAL A 435 5.00 10.54 43.05
N ASN A 436 4.44 11.12 44.12
CA ASN A 436 5.23 11.82 45.14
C ASN A 436 6.22 10.92 45.90
N GLN A 437 5.81 9.70 46.24
CA GLN A 437 6.67 8.72 46.92
C GLN A 437 7.71 8.10 45.99
N ASN A 438 7.60 8.33 44.68
CA ASN A 438 8.46 7.75 43.65
C ASN A 438 8.59 6.23 43.77
N LYS A 439 7.47 5.55 44.09
CA LYS A 439 7.46 4.11 44.40
C LYS A 439 7.01 3.28 43.19
N PRO A 440 7.82 2.32 42.71
CA PRO A 440 7.41 1.46 41.61
C PRO A 440 6.25 0.55 41.98
N LEU A 441 5.48 0.15 40.97
CA LEU A 441 4.46 -0.88 41.12
C LEU A 441 5.10 -2.22 41.51
N PRO A 442 4.48 -3.00 42.41
CA PRO A 442 4.93 -4.35 42.70
C PRO A 442 5.00 -5.19 41.42
N GLY A 443 6.17 -5.79 41.15
CA GLY A 443 6.37 -6.68 40.00
C GLY A 443 6.68 -5.99 38.67
N SER A 444 6.70 -4.67 38.57
CA SER A 444 6.96 -3.97 37.30
C SER A 444 8.36 -4.23 36.73
N GLU A 445 9.39 -4.25 37.57
CA GLU A 445 10.76 -4.64 37.18
C GLU A 445 10.80 -6.08 36.64
N ALA A 446 10.16 -7.01 37.34
CA ALA A 446 10.16 -8.43 36.95
C ALA A 446 9.44 -8.62 35.62
N ALA A 447 8.29 -7.96 35.44
CA ALA A 447 7.53 -7.95 34.21
C ALA A 447 8.33 -7.37 33.04
N LEU A 448 9.02 -6.23 33.25
CA LEU A 448 9.86 -5.62 32.22
C LEU A 448 11.04 -6.53 31.82
N ARG A 449 11.73 -7.12 32.81
CA ARG A 449 12.85 -8.03 32.54
C ARG A 449 12.39 -9.26 31.76
N ALA A 450 11.25 -9.84 32.13
CA ALA A 450 10.64 -10.94 31.39
C ALA A 450 10.29 -10.53 29.96
N HIS A 451 9.72 -9.34 29.78
CA HIS A 451 9.35 -8.83 28.46
C HIS A 451 10.55 -8.61 27.54
N ILE A 452 11.64 -8.00 28.05
CA ILE A 452 12.88 -7.81 27.28
C ILE A 452 13.47 -9.16 26.85
N ALA A 453 13.43 -10.18 27.72
CA ALA A 453 13.88 -11.52 27.39
C ALA A 453 13.00 -12.18 26.31
N GLN A 454 11.68 -12.02 26.40
CA GLN A 454 10.72 -12.49 25.40
C GLN A 454 10.92 -11.80 24.03
N ILE A 455 11.20 -10.50 24.02
CA ILE A 455 11.57 -9.76 22.81
C ILE A 455 12.80 -10.37 22.16
N LYS A 456 13.87 -10.60 22.95
CA LYS A 456 15.10 -11.22 22.45
C LYS A 456 14.85 -12.62 21.89
N ALA A 457 13.99 -13.41 22.54
CA ALA A 457 13.62 -14.75 22.11
C ALA A 457 12.71 -14.77 20.86
N GLY A 458 12.13 -13.63 20.46
CA GLY A 458 11.19 -13.57 19.34
C GLY A 458 9.84 -14.23 19.64
N LYS A 459 9.50 -14.40 20.91
CA LYS A 459 8.25 -15.02 21.36
C LYS A 459 7.73 -14.29 22.58
N ILE A 460 6.56 -13.65 22.43
CA ILE A 460 5.83 -13.02 23.53
C ILE A 460 4.83 -14.02 24.12
N ASP A 461 4.85 -14.15 25.44
CA ASP A 461 3.83 -14.88 26.19
C ASP A 461 2.58 -14.01 26.33
N ARG A 462 1.46 -14.52 25.83
CA ARG A 462 0.18 -13.79 25.81
C ARG A 462 -0.34 -13.55 27.21
N ASP A 463 -0.02 -14.43 28.17
CA ASP A 463 -0.50 -14.30 29.55
C ASP A 463 0.30 -13.26 30.35
N SER A 464 1.45 -12.83 29.84
CA SER A 464 2.29 -11.79 30.45
C SER A 464 1.84 -10.35 30.13
N ILE A 465 0.87 -10.18 29.23
CA ILE A 465 0.31 -8.90 28.77
C ILE A 465 -1.20 -8.95 28.91
N ILE A 466 -1.86 -7.82 29.13
CA ILE A 466 -3.32 -7.76 29.06
C ILE A 466 -3.84 -8.26 27.70
N ALA A 467 -4.92 -9.05 27.72
CA ALA A 467 -5.36 -9.85 26.58
C ALA A 467 -5.72 -9.01 25.34
N ASP A 468 -6.22 -7.79 25.55
CA ASP A 468 -6.57 -6.81 24.51
C ASP A 468 -5.34 -6.18 23.81
N ARG A 469 -4.12 -6.40 24.34
CA ARG A 469 -2.87 -5.85 23.79
C ARG A 469 -1.87 -6.88 23.30
N ALA A 470 -2.00 -8.14 23.73
CA ALA A 470 -1.06 -9.20 23.38
C ALA A 470 -0.85 -9.35 21.86
N ASP A 471 -1.94 -9.33 21.07
CA ASP A 471 -1.88 -9.43 19.61
C ASP A 471 -1.10 -8.28 18.96
N GLY A 472 -1.29 -7.07 19.47
CA GLY A 472 -0.60 -5.88 19.00
C GLY A 472 0.91 -5.98 19.19
N VAL A 473 1.33 -6.38 20.40
CA VAL A 473 2.75 -6.52 20.74
C VAL A 473 3.41 -7.64 19.95
N ILE A 474 2.72 -8.77 19.75
CA ILE A 474 3.19 -9.88 18.91
C ILE A 474 3.36 -9.43 17.45
N ALA A 475 2.40 -8.69 16.90
CA ALA A 475 2.45 -8.24 15.51
C ALA A 475 3.62 -7.27 15.23
N VAL A 476 3.98 -6.42 16.19
CA VAL A 476 5.07 -5.44 16.02
C VAL A 476 6.43 -5.97 16.47
N LEU A 477 6.49 -7.19 17.00
CA LEU A 477 7.69 -7.80 17.55
C LEU A 477 8.91 -7.76 16.62
N PRO A 478 8.81 -8.04 15.30
CA PRO A 478 9.98 -7.97 14.41
C PRO A 478 10.58 -6.56 14.32
N LYS A 479 9.76 -5.52 14.41
CA LYS A 479 10.22 -4.13 14.43
C LYS A 479 10.90 -3.79 15.74
N ILE A 480 10.30 -4.17 16.86
CA ILE A 480 10.90 -3.98 18.19
C ILE A 480 12.26 -4.70 18.24
N GLN A 481 12.34 -5.94 17.74
CA GLN A 481 13.59 -6.69 17.65
C GLN A 481 14.64 -5.99 16.79
N LYS A 482 14.28 -5.39 15.67
CA LYS A 482 15.21 -4.62 14.83
C LYS A 482 15.86 -3.47 15.60
N GLU A 483 15.13 -2.84 16.51
CA GLU A 483 15.61 -1.73 17.35
C GLU A 483 16.31 -2.18 18.64
N MET A 484 16.02 -3.40 19.11
CA MET A 484 16.48 -3.95 20.38
C MET A 484 17.70 -4.87 20.24
N LEU A 485 17.73 -5.76 19.24
CA LEU A 485 18.81 -6.73 19.06
C LEU A 485 20.20 -6.09 18.86
N PRO A 486 20.35 -4.93 18.17
CA PRO A 486 21.66 -4.27 18.05
C PRO A 486 22.25 -3.81 19.38
N LEU A 487 21.43 -3.61 20.42
CA LEU A 487 21.89 -3.19 21.74
C LEU A 487 22.57 -4.33 22.53
N GLY A 488 22.38 -5.59 22.10
CA GLY A 488 22.92 -6.77 22.77
C GLY A 488 22.20 -7.10 24.09
N ASP A 489 22.88 -7.83 24.97
CA ASP A 489 22.25 -8.39 26.15
C ASP A 489 21.99 -7.36 27.25
N LEU A 490 20.83 -7.48 27.91
CA LEU A 490 20.49 -6.67 29.09
C LEU A 490 21.48 -6.99 30.22
N LYS A 491 22.26 -6.00 30.64
CA LYS A 491 23.20 -6.08 31.76
C LYS A 491 22.59 -5.64 33.08
N GLY A 492 21.71 -4.63 33.04
CA GLY A 492 21.13 -4.06 34.25
C GLY A 492 19.81 -3.35 33.98
N LEU A 493 19.00 -3.25 35.02
CA LEU A 493 17.78 -2.47 35.04
C LEU A 493 17.81 -1.62 36.31
N GLU A 494 17.67 -0.31 36.17
CA GLU A 494 17.68 0.63 37.29
C GLU A 494 16.35 1.38 37.31
N PHE A 495 15.62 1.30 38.43
CA PHE A 495 14.44 2.15 38.63
C PHE A 495 14.87 3.62 38.75
N ARG A 496 14.30 4.48 37.91
CA ARG A 496 14.63 5.91 37.89
C ARG A 496 13.60 6.72 38.63
N ARG A 497 12.33 6.56 38.25
CA ARG A 497 11.22 7.32 38.81
C ARG A 497 9.86 6.75 38.43
N VAL A 498 8.83 7.23 39.11
CA VAL A 498 7.45 7.25 38.60
C VAL A 498 7.27 8.58 37.87
N ASP A 499 6.78 8.56 36.63
CA ASP A 499 6.47 9.80 35.91
C ASP A 499 5.13 10.43 36.34
N GLU A 500 4.82 11.62 35.83
CA GLU A 500 3.58 12.35 36.15
C GLU A 500 2.31 11.55 35.79
N GLY A 501 2.42 10.65 34.80
CA GLY A 501 1.36 9.73 34.38
C GLY A 501 1.23 8.48 35.24
N GLY A 502 2.11 8.27 36.22
CA GLY A 502 2.11 7.11 37.09
C GLY A 502 2.74 5.87 36.48
N MET A 503 3.65 5.99 35.52
CA MET A 503 4.38 4.83 34.98
C MET A 503 5.76 4.74 35.58
N ASP A 504 6.20 3.51 35.79
CA ASP A 504 7.53 3.24 36.27
C ASP A 504 8.52 3.41 35.12
N VAL A 505 9.49 4.28 35.34
CA VAL A 505 10.57 4.56 34.40
C VAL A 505 11.80 3.79 34.84
N TYR A 506 12.25 2.88 33.99
CA TYR A 506 13.44 2.07 34.19
C TYR A 506 14.50 2.41 33.17
N ARG A 507 15.73 2.62 33.61
CA ARG A 507 16.90 2.67 32.73
C ARG A 507 17.43 1.27 32.53
N ALA A 508 17.30 0.76 31.31
CA ALA A 508 17.85 -0.51 30.90
C ALA A 508 19.25 -0.31 30.28
N THR A 509 20.25 -0.96 30.87
CA THR A 509 21.63 -0.96 30.37
C THR A 509 21.87 -2.24 29.58
N TYR A 510 22.23 -2.10 28.32
CA TYR A 510 22.56 -3.19 27.42
C TYR A 510 24.07 -3.22 27.14
N GLU A 511 24.56 -4.23 26.42
CA GLU A 511 25.97 -4.30 25.99
C GLU A 511 26.42 -3.10 25.16
N LYS A 512 25.51 -2.54 24.34
CA LYS A 512 25.81 -1.50 23.35
C LYS A 512 24.85 -0.31 23.47
N GLY A 513 24.66 0.20 24.68
CA GLY A 513 23.93 1.43 24.93
C GLY A 513 22.96 1.34 26.10
N VAL A 514 22.27 2.44 26.37
CA VAL A 514 21.25 2.52 27.41
C VAL A 514 19.92 2.96 26.81
N ARG A 515 18.81 2.56 27.45
CA ARG A 515 17.48 2.97 27.02
C ARG A 515 16.53 3.07 28.20
N ASP A 516 15.73 4.12 28.22
CA ASP A 516 14.68 4.29 29.22
C ASP A 516 13.39 3.60 28.75
N TRP A 517 12.74 2.90 29.68
CA TRP A 517 11.49 2.15 29.52
C TRP A 517 10.45 2.71 30.46
N TRP A 518 9.24 2.94 29.94
CA TRP A 518 8.06 3.29 30.72
C TRP A 518 7.17 2.06 30.81
N VAL A 519 6.78 1.70 32.02
CA VAL A 519 6.06 0.47 32.29
C VAL A 519 4.89 0.72 33.23
N LEU A 520 3.75 0.16 32.87
CA LEU A 520 2.58 0.05 33.71
C LEU A 520 2.20 -1.43 33.81
N VAL A 521 1.99 -1.91 35.04
CA VAL A 521 1.53 -3.27 35.30
C VAL A 521 0.20 -3.25 36.05
N THR A 522 -0.61 -4.27 35.79
CA THR A 522 -1.81 -4.55 36.57
C THR A 522 -1.44 -5.09 37.96
N PRO A 523 -2.40 -5.11 38.92
CA PRO A 523 -2.15 -5.69 40.25
C PRO A 523 -1.73 -7.17 40.25
N ASP A 524 -2.12 -7.93 39.23
CA ASP A 524 -1.69 -9.33 38.99
C ASP A 524 -0.34 -9.43 38.25
N GLY A 525 0.36 -8.32 38.02
CA GLY A 525 1.71 -8.28 37.47
C GLY A 525 1.80 -8.40 35.95
N LYS A 526 0.67 -8.30 35.22
CA LYS A 526 0.66 -8.29 33.76
C LYS A 526 0.99 -6.91 33.23
N LEU A 527 1.64 -6.86 32.07
CA LEU A 527 1.93 -5.59 31.41
C LEU A 527 0.63 -4.98 30.84
N GLU A 528 0.26 -3.82 31.37
CA GLU A 528 -0.91 -3.04 30.94
C GLU A 528 -0.53 -2.08 29.82
N SER A 529 0.60 -1.38 29.97
CA SER A 529 1.14 -0.45 28.98
C SER A 529 2.65 -0.37 29.07
N MET A 530 3.33 -0.22 27.93
CA MET A 530 4.77 0.00 27.92
C MET A 530 5.24 0.74 26.67
N TRP A 531 6.37 1.43 26.78
CA TRP A 531 7.16 1.89 25.65
C TRP A 531 8.60 2.14 26.06
N PHE A 532 9.45 2.42 25.08
CA PHE A 532 10.84 2.77 25.30
C PHE A 532 11.25 3.98 24.48
N GLY A 533 12.20 4.75 25.01
CA GLY A 533 12.75 5.92 24.34
C GLY A 533 13.80 5.55 23.29
N PRO A 534 14.35 6.53 22.55
CA PRO A 534 15.50 6.29 21.69
C PRO A 534 16.68 5.72 22.49
N ALA A 535 17.51 4.90 21.85
CA ALA A 535 18.78 4.49 22.47
C ALA A 535 19.71 5.70 22.59
N ALA A 536 20.36 5.82 23.75
CA ALA A 536 21.38 6.82 24.03
C ALA A 536 22.78 6.19 24.03
#